data_AF-A0A8C6CCY6-F1
#
_entry.id   AF-A0A8C6CCY6-F1
#
_cell.length_a   1.000
_cell.length_b   1.000
_cell.length_c   1.000
_cell.angle_alpha   90.00
_cell.angle_beta   90.00
_cell.angle_gamma   90.00
#
_symmetry.space_group_name_H-M   'P 1'
#
loop_
_entity.id
_entity.type
_entity.pdbx_description
1 polymer ?
#
loop_
_entity_poly.entity_id
_entity_poly.type
_entity_poly.pdbx_seq_one_letter_code
_entity_poly.pdbx_strand_id
1 'polypeptide(L)'
;MSSKVSRDTLYLAVRKVLHGNQRKPRKFLEMVELQISLNNCDPQKDKRFLGTARLSTPCPKFSICVLGDQQHCDEAKAVDIPHMGIKVLRKLNKNKKLVKKLAKNGCWPHADDR
;
A
#
# COMPACT_ATOMS: atom_id res chain seq x y z
N MET A 1 -7.06 3.06 24.72
CA MET A 1 -5.69 3.09 24.16
C MET A 1 -5.37 4.52 23.75
N SER A 2 -4.69 5.29 24.60
CA SER A 2 -4.25 6.64 24.22
C SER A 2 -3.00 6.52 23.36
N SER A 3 -3.00 7.18 22.21
CA SER A 3 -1.80 7.32 21.37
C SER A 3 -0.66 7.90 22.22
N LYS A 4 0.53 7.28 22.19
CA LYS A 4 1.74 7.82 22.85
C LYS A 4 2.16 9.18 22.29
N VAL A 5 1.64 9.54 21.11
CA VAL A 5 1.83 10.85 20.47
C VAL A 5 0.56 11.67 20.71
N SER A 6 0.72 12.87 21.28
CA SER A 6 -0.42 13.79 21.44
C SER A 6 -0.91 14.25 20.07
N ARG A 7 -2.21 14.51 19.97
CA ARG A 7 -2.79 15.08 18.73
C ARG A 7 -2.15 16.41 18.37
N ASP A 8 -1.80 17.22 19.37
CA ASP A 8 -1.20 18.53 19.16
C ASP A 8 0.19 18.43 18.53
N THR A 9 1.03 17.50 19.00
CA THR A 9 2.34 17.26 18.38
C THR A 9 2.20 16.81 16.93
N LEU A 10 1.20 15.97 16.62
CA LEU A 10 0.92 15.55 15.26
C LEU A 10 0.53 16.74 14.37
N TYR A 11 -0.44 17.56 14.80
CA TYR A 11 -0.90 18.72 14.03
C TYR A 11 0.20 19.77 13.83
N LEU A 12 1.04 19.99 14.84
CA LEU A 12 2.18 20.90 14.74
C LEU A 12 3.20 20.42 13.70
N ALA A 13 3.51 19.12 13.69
CA ALA A 13 4.43 18.54 12.70
C ALA A 13 3.89 18.68 11.28
N VAL A 14 2.61 18.37 11.05
CA VAL A 14 1.95 18.52 9.74
C VAL A 14 1.98 19.97 9.27
N ARG A 15 1.62 20.92 10.15
CA ARG A 15 1.67 22.36 9.83
C ARG A 15 3.08 22.82 9.46
N LYS A 16 4.11 22.33 10.15
CA LYS A 16 5.51 22.68 9.86
C LYS A 16 5.94 22.22 8.46
N VAL A 17 5.53 21.03 8.04
CA VAL A 17 5.82 20.50 6.70
C VAL A 17 5.12 21.34 5.63
N LEU A 18 3.82 21.61 5.80
CA LEU A 18 3.04 22.43 4.87
C LEU A 18 3.61 23.86 4.73
N HIS A 19 4.01 24.46 5.85
CA HIS A 19 4.61 25.79 5.87
C HIS A 19 5.96 25.83 5.14
N GLY A 20 6.75 24.76 5.24
CA GLY A 20 8.01 24.61 4.53
C GLY A 20 7.82 24.60 3.01
N ASN A 21 6.80 23.88 2.52
CA ASN A 21 6.44 23.86 1.10
C ASN A 21 5.98 25.25 0.62
N GLN A 22 5.05 25.90 1.34
CA GLN A 22 4.51 27.21 0.94
C GLN A 22 5.57 28.32 0.92
N ARG A 23 6.56 28.29 1.82
CA ARG A 23 7.64 29.29 1.85
C ARG A 23 8.62 29.20 0.70
N LYS A 24 8.84 28.00 0.16
CA LYS A 24 9.80 27.78 -0.93
C LYS A 24 9.24 26.75 -1.92
N PRO A 25 8.25 27.16 -2.74
CA PRO A 25 7.62 26.24 -3.69
C PRO A 25 8.67 25.71 -4.67
N ARG A 26 8.75 24.38 -4.77
CA ARG A 26 9.60 23.69 -5.74
C ARG A 26 8.84 23.55 -7.07
N LYS A 27 9.56 23.56 -8.20
CA LYS A 27 8.98 23.38 -9.55
C LYS A 27 8.71 21.90 -9.90
N PHE A 28 8.58 21.02 -8.90
CA PHE A 28 8.34 19.60 -9.09
C PHE A 28 7.40 19.06 -8.00
N LEU A 29 6.80 17.90 -8.25
CA LEU A 29 5.92 17.23 -7.29
C LEU A 29 6.74 16.65 -6.13
N GLU A 30 6.55 17.19 -4.93
CA GLU A 30 7.24 16.73 -3.72
C GLU A 30 6.69 15.38 -3.26
N MET A 31 7.59 14.45 -2.89
CA MET A 31 7.23 13.18 -2.28
C MET A 31 7.47 13.27 -0.77
N VAL A 32 6.43 12.95 0.00
CA VAL A 32 6.52 12.84 1.47
C VAL A 32 6.51 11.36 1.84
N GLU A 33 7.53 10.92 2.57
CA GLU A 33 7.63 9.54 3.05
C GLU A 33 7.06 9.42 4.47
N LEU A 34 6.21 8.40 4.70
CA LEU A 34 5.73 8.03 6.02
C LEU A 34 6.61 6.92 6.58
N GLN A 35 7.39 7.23 7.62
CA GLN A 35 8.20 6.26 8.32
C GLN A 35 7.53 5.85 9.63
N ILE A 36 7.43 4.54 9.85
CA ILE A 36 6.92 3.95 11.10
C ILE A 36 8.08 3.21 11.76
N SER A 37 8.47 3.66 12.95
CA SER A 37 9.47 2.98 13.78
C SER A 37 8.77 2.18 14.87
N LEU A 38 9.07 0.88 14.94
CA LEU A 38 8.58 0.00 15.99
C LEU A 38 9.66 -0.10 17.07
N ASN A 39 9.36 0.39 18.28
CA ASN A 39 10.26 0.25 19.43
C ASN A 39 9.81 -0.95 20.28
N ASN A 40 10.79 -1.70 20.79
CA ASN A 40 10.60 -2.86 21.69
C ASN A 40 9.89 -4.08 21.06
N CYS A 41 10.00 -4.29 19.75
CA CYS A 41 9.60 -5.56 19.13
C CYS A 41 10.78 -6.54 19.09
N ASP A 42 10.55 -7.77 19.56
CA ASP A 42 11.48 -8.90 19.41
C ASP A 42 11.07 -9.71 18.17
N PRO A 43 11.84 -9.67 17.07
CA PRO A 43 11.46 -10.32 15.81
C PRO A 43 11.44 -11.86 15.88
N GLN A 44 12.00 -12.47 16.93
CA GLN A 44 11.93 -13.92 17.15
C GLN A 44 10.75 -14.34 18.02
N LYS A 45 10.35 -13.49 18.98
CA LYS A 45 9.27 -13.82 19.93
C LYS A 45 7.91 -13.27 19.51
N ASP A 46 7.88 -12.12 18.84
CA ASP A 46 6.65 -11.44 18.47
C ASP A 46 6.14 -11.91 17.10
N LYS A 47 4.83 -12.15 17.03
CA LYS A 47 4.17 -12.48 15.76
C LYS A 47 4.27 -11.27 14.82
N ARG A 48 4.57 -11.54 13.54
CA ARG A 48 4.62 -10.49 12.51
C ARG A 48 3.31 -9.71 12.47
N PHE A 49 3.39 -8.40 12.67
CA PHE A 49 2.26 -7.50 12.50
C PHE A 49 1.92 -7.37 11.01
N LEU A 50 0.68 -7.66 10.67
CA LEU A 50 0.09 -7.38 9.37
C LEU A 50 -1.00 -6.34 9.62
N GLY A 51 -0.70 -5.09 9.30
CA GLY A 51 -1.64 -3.98 9.45
C GLY A 51 -1.84 -3.30 8.10
N THR A 52 -3.10 -3.17 7.69
CA THR A 52 -3.47 -2.44 6.48
C THR A 52 -4.12 -1.12 6.89
N ALA A 53 -3.54 0.01 6.48
CA ALA A 53 -4.13 1.33 6.67
C ALA A 53 -4.61 1.85 5.31
N ARG A 54 -5.88 2.24 5.22
CA ARG A 54 -6.42 2.92 4.03
C ARG A 54 -6.10 4.41 4.14
N LEU A 55 -5.36 4.94 3.17
CA LEU A 55 -5.12 6.37 3.03
C LEU A 55 -6.09 6.93 1.99
N SER A 56 -6.64 8.12 2.22
CA SER A 56 -7.57 8.78 1.30
C SER A 56 -6.89 9.42 0.09
N THR A 57 -5.57 9.58 0.11
CA THR A 57 -4.81 10.22 -0.97
C THR A 57 -4.47 9.21 -2.06
N PRO A 58 -4.78 9.47 -3.34
CA PRO A 58 -4.46 8.56 -4.43
C PRO A 58 -2.95 8.42 -4.55
N CYS A 59 -2.45 7.18 -4.44
CA CYS A 59 -1.03 6.90 -4.58
C CYS A 59 -0.71 6.63 -6.07
N PRO A 60 -0.01 7.54 -6.79
CA PRO A 60 -0.02 7.56 -8.26
C PRO A 60 0.68 6.37 -8.94
N LYS A 61 1.46 5.58 -8.20
CA LYS A 61 2.30 4.49 -8.74
C LYS A 61 1.76 3.08 -8.50
N PHE A 62 0.61 2.94 -7.83
CA PHE A 62 0.03 1.62 -7.58
C PHE A 62 -1.05 1.29 -8.61
N SER A 63 -0.91 0.14 -9.26
CA SER A 63 -1.92 -0.44 -10.14
C SER A 63 -2.62 -1.58 -9.40
N ILE A 64 -3.94 -1.53 -9.27
CA ILE A 64 -4.71 -2.62 -8.65
C ILE A 64 -4.90 -3.74 -9.68
N CYS A 65 -4.81 -4.99 -9.23
CA CYS A 65 -5.09 -6.16 -10.05
C CYS A 65 -5.93 -7.15 -9.25
N VAL A 66 -6.97 -7.69 -9.87
CA VAL A 66 -7.88 -8.64 -9.25
C VAL A 66 -7.34 -10.05 -9.45
N LEU A 67 -7.08 -10.76 -8.35
CA LEU A 67 -6.61 -12.15 -8.36
C LEU A 67 -7.75 -13.01 -7.82
N GLY A 68 -8.44 -13.75 -8.68
CA GLY A 68 -9.66 -14.45 -8.25
C GLY A 68 -10.09 -15.59 -9.16
N ASP A 69 -11.27 -16.11 -8.86
CA ASP A 69 -11.97 -17.07 -9.70
C ASP A 69 -12.62 -16.38 -10.93
N GLN A 70 -13.42 -17.14 -11.67
CA GLN A 70 -14.06 -16.66 -12.89
C GLN A 70 -14.97 -15.45 -12.63
N GLN A 71 -15.71 -15.43 -11.53
CA GLN A 71 -16.64 -14.35 -11.20
C GLN A 71 -15.89 -13.02 -11.00
N HIS A 72 -14.83 -13.03 -10.20
CA HIS A 72 -14.01 -11.84 -9.95
C HIS A 72 -13.31 -11.35 -11.24
N CYS A 73 -12.96 -12.26 -12.14
CA CYS A 73 -12.37 -11.91 -13.43
C CYS A 73 -13.41 -11.24 -14.36
N ASP A 74 -14.65 -11.71 -14.36
CA ASP A 74 -15.72 -11.15 -15.18
C ASP A 74 -16.14 -9.75 -14.68
N GLU A 75 -16.23 -9.57 -13.36
CA GLU A 75 -16.45 -8.25 -12.73
C GLU A 75 -15.29 -7.28 -13.02
N ALA A 76 -14.04 -7.73 -12.89
CA ALA A 76 -12.87 -6.91 -13.20
C ALA A 76 -12.81 -6.53 -14.68
N LYS A 77 -13.18 -7.44 -15.58
CA LYS A 77 -13.24 -7.19 -17.02
C LYS A 77 -14.31 -6.17 -17.39
N ALA A 78 -15.44 -6.13 -16.67
CA ALA A 78 -16.48 -5.13 -16.86
C ALA A 78 -16.04 -3.71 -16.47
N VAL A 79 -15.09 -3.60 -15.53
CA VAL A 79 -14.54 -2.32 -15.03
C VAL A 79 -13.17 -1.99 -15.66
N ASP A 80 -12.73 -2.78 -16.65
CA ASP A 80 -11.41 -2.66 -17.30
C ASP A 80 -10.22 -2.67 -16.32
N ILE A 81 -10.33 -3.50 -15.28
CA ILE A 81 -9.27 -3.71 -14.29
C ILE A 81 -8.46 -4.95 -14.68
N PRO A 82 -7.11 -4.89 -14.62
CA PRO A 82 -6.26 -6.06 -14.83
C PRO A 82 -6.65 -7.20 -13.89
N HIS A 83 -6.82 -8.41 -14.42
CA HIS A 83 -7.19 -9.59 -13.65
C HIS A 83 -6.31 -10.80 -13.99
N MET A 84 -6.09 -11.68 -13.02
CA MET A 84 -5.44 -12.97 -13.25
C MET A 84 -6.21 -14.10 -12.58
N GLY A 85 -6.61 -15.08 -13.38
CA GLY A 85 -7.29 -16.27 -12.88
C GLY A 85 -6.37 -17.29 -12.22
N ILE A 86 -6.97 -18.21 -11.47
CA ILE A 86 -6.31 -19.29 -10.70
C ILE A 86 -5.30 -20.10 -11.53
N LYS A 87 -5.60 -20.38 -12.81
CA LYS A 87 -4.71 -21.15 -13.69
C LYS A 87 -3.39 -20.42 -13.98
N VAL A 88 -3.44 -19.09 -14.09
CA VAL A 88 -2.26 -18.23 -14.30
C VAL A 88 -1.48 -18.09 -12.99
N LEU A 89 -2.18 -17.93 -11.87
CA LEU A 89 -1.59 -17.86 -10.52
C LEU A 89 -0.79 -19.12 -10.17
N ARG A 90 -1.31 -20.31 -10.46
CA ARG A 90 -0.58 -21.58 -10.23
C ARG A 90 0.72 -21.68 -11.02
N LYS A 91 0.77 -21.11 -12.23
CA LYS A 91 2.00 -21.04 -13.05
C LYS A 91 2.97 -20.00 -12.51
N LEU A 92 2.46 -18.84 -12.08
CA LEU A 92 3.25 -17.75 -11.51
C LEU A 92 3.92 -18.14 -10.19
N ASN A 93 3.21 -18.85 -9.30
CA ASN A 93 3.73 -19.25 -7.99
C ASN A 93 4.97 -20.16 -8.08
N LYS A 94 5.13 -20.91 -9.19
CA LYS A 94 6.31 -21.76 -9.42
C LYS A 94 7.57 -20.95 -9.75
N ASN A 95 7.44 -19.70 -10.19
CA ASN A 95 8.57 -18.87 -10.62
C ASN A 95 8.76 -17.65 -9.70
N LYS A 96 9.68 -17.77 -8.74
CA LYS A 96 10.03 -16.71 -7.78
C LYS A 96 10.44 -15.38 -8.45
N LYS A 97 11.00 -15.40 -9.66
CA LYS A 97 11.39 -14.17 -10.38
C LYS A 97 10.17 -13.37 -10.83
N LEU A 98 9.14 -14.06 -11.35
CA LEU A 98 7.90 -13.42 -11.81
C LEU A 98 7.07 -12.89 -10.64
N VAL A 99 7.03 -13.63 -9.53
CA VAL A 99 6.37 -13.17 -8.29
C VAL A 99 7.04 -11.90 -7.75
N LYS A 100 8.38 -11.84 -7.70
CA LYS A 100 9.09 -10.62 -7.30
C LYS A 100 8.88 -9.45 -8.26
N LYS A 101 8.73 -9.71 -9.57
CA LYS A 101 8.44 -8.68 -10.57
C LYS A 101 7.03 -8.12 -10.41
N LEU A 102 6.05 -8.98 -10.13
CA LEU A 102 4.66 -8.57 -9.88
C LEU A 102 4.54 -7.64 -8.66
N ALA A 103 5.20 -7.99 -7.56
CA ALA A 103 5.22 -7.16 -6.34
C ALA A 103 5.89 -5.79 -6.55
N LYS A 104 6.94 -5.73 -7.39
CA LYS A 104 7.62 -4.46 -7.72
C LYS A 104 6.81 -3.56 -8.65
N ASN A 105 5.98 -4.15 -9.52
CA ASN A 105 5.13 -3.41 -10.45
C ASN A 105 3.87 -2.83 -9.78
N GLY A 106 3.73 -2.95 -8.46
CA GLY A 106 2.66 -2.31 -7.70
C GLY A 106 1.30 -3.01 -7.77
N CYS A 107 1.27 -4.25 -8.26
CA CYS A 107 0.08 -5.09 -8.36
C CYS A 107 -0.32 -5.61 -6.97
N TRP A 108 -1.25 -4.92 -6.32
CA TRP A 108 -1.85 -5.39 -5.07
C TRP A 108 -3.08 -6.25 -5.38
N PRO A 109 -3.18 -7.47 -4.82
CA PRO A 109 -4.40 -8.26 -4.91
C PRO A 109 -5.51 -7.52 -4.17
N HIS A 110 -6.59 -7.22 -4.87
CA HIS A 110 -7.85 -6.92 -4.20
C HIS A 110 -8.39 -8.24 -3.64
N ALA A 111 -8.32 -8.42 -2.33
CA ALA A 111 -9.07 -9.46 -1.64
C ALA A 111 -10.38 -8.80 -1.18
N ASP A 112 -11.52 -9.29 -1.67
CA ASP A 112 -12.81 -8.90 -1.16
C ASP A 112 -12.88 -9.33 0.31
N ASP A 113 -12.85 -8.36 1.21
CA ASP A 113 -12.96 -8.53 2.64
C ASP A 113 -14.47 -8.62 2.95
N ARG A 114 -15.05 -9.79 2.72
CA ARG A 114 -16.37 -10.17 3.25
C ARG A 114 -16.23 -11.26 4.29
#